data_AF-A0A973FMY4-F1
#
_entry.id   AF-A0A973FMY4-F1
#
_cell.length_a   1.000
_cell.length_b   1.000
_cell.length_c   1.000
_cell.angle_alpha   90.00
_cell.angle_beta   90.00
_cell.angle_gamma   90.00
#
_symmetry.space_group_name_H-M   'P 1'
#
loop_
_entity.id
_entity.type
_entity.pdbx_description
1 polymer ?
#
loop_
_entity_poly.entity_id
_entity_poly.type
_entity_poly.pdbx_seq_one_letter_code
_entity_poly.pdbx_strand_id
1 'polypeptide(L)'
;MNNSGAIYIEYADHRAVAAELARLLAARGFCAVDLPPDQVDSRMMIPAKHLRHFMLLPTAGGWVVIWEDPRYFAERKLAQQIAASLQTRAVWIEVSGTGVSWARGLYVGEQTVEEQYEEVNSPFYGEFGIVHFSFDFEHPPEDFISALGLPYDDLCYESALLGELPAAAGVPIHLAFEKL
;
A
#
# COMPACT_ATOMS: atom_id res chain seq x y z
N MET A 1 -15.54 -1.29 -7.92
CA MET A 1 -15.28 -1.84 -6.59
C MET A 1 -13.78 -1.85 -6.42
N ASN A 2 -13.25 -0.92 -5.63
CA ASN A 2 -11.83 -0.88 -5.32
C ASN A 2 -11.53 -2.06 -4.41
N ASN A 3 -10.86 -3.06 -4.97
CA ASN A 3 -10.41 -4.23 -4.23
C ASN A 3 -8.88 -4.19 -4.04
N SER A 4 -8.29 -2.99 -3.97
CA SER A 4 -6.85 -2.80 -3.82
C SER A 4 -6.51 -2.16 -2.48
N GLY A 5 -5.62 -2.82 -1.74
CA GLY A 5 -4.86 -2.16 -0.71
C GLY A 5 -3.88 -1.17 -1.34
N ALA A 6 -3.67 -0.04 -0.69
CA ALA A 6 -2.75 0.99 -1.15
C ALA A 6 -2.28 1.88 0.01
N ILE A 7 -1.13 2.52 -0.19
CA ILE A 7 -0.67 3.65 0.62
C ILE A 7 -0.64 4.88 -0.28
N TYR A 8 -1.22 5.98 0.18
CA TYR A 8 -1.16 7.28 -0.51
C TYR A 8 -0.35 8.24 0.35
N ILE A 9 0.65 8.90 -0.24
CA ILE A 9 1.50 9.88 0.44
C ILE A 9 1.32 11.24 -0.23
N GLU A 10 0.94 12.27 0.53
CA GLU A 10 0.78 13.63 0.00
C GLU A 10 2.17 14.23 -0.25
N TYR A 11 2.72 13.96 -1.43
CA TYR A 11 4.09 14.35 -1.79
C TYR A 11 4.21 14.63 -3.28
N ALA A 12 5.06 15.58 -3.63
CA ALA A 12 5.27 15.99 -5.02
C ALA A 12 6.22 15.05 -5.78
N ASP A 13 7.12 14.36 -5.08
CA ASP A 13 8.15 13.53 -5.70
C ASP A 13 8.10 12.07 -5.24
N HIS A 14 7.55 11.21 -6.08
CA HIS A 14 7.54 9.75 -5.88
C HIS A 14 8.94 9.14 -5.72
N ARG A 15 10.03 9.78 -6.19
CA ARG A 15 11.41 9.31 -5.97
C ARG A 15 11.85 9.49 -4.53
N ALA A 16 11.46 10.60 -3.89
CA ALA A 16 11.72 10.82 -2.48
C ALA A 16 10.94 9.83 -1.61
N VAL A 17 9.68 9.55 -1.97
CA VAL A 17 8.87 8.52 -1.32
C VAL A 17 9.50 7.13 -1.50
N ALA A 18 9.98 6.79 -2.70
CA ALA A 18 10.68 5.54 -2.99
C ALA A 18 11.96 5.38 -2.15
N ALA A 19 12.77 6.43 -2.05
CA ALA A 19 13.99 6.43 -1.24
C ALA A 19 13.67 6.22 0.25
N GLU A 20 12.61 6.85 0.75
CA GLU A 20 12.19 6.69 2.13
C GLU A 20 11.64 5.29 2.43
N LEU A 21 10.82 4.74 1.54
CA LEU A 21 10.36 3.36 1.62
C LEU A 21 11.55 2.38 1.66
N ALA A 22 12.53 2.55 0.77
CA ALA A 22 13.73 1.73 0.75
C ALA A 22 14.53 1.82 2.06
N ARG A 23 14.68 3.03 2.61
CA ARG A 23 15.33 3.25 3.90
C ARG A 23 14.62 2.53 5.05
N LEU A 24 13.29 2.60 5.09
CA LEU A 24 12.47 1.93 6.10
C LEU A 24 12.56 0.41 6.00
N LEU A 25 12.55 -0.15 4.80
CA LEU A 25 12.73 -1.60 4.61
C LEU A 25 14.14 -2.07 4.97
N ALA A 26 15.17 -1.30 4.62
CA ALA A 26 16.54 -1.57 5.06
C ALA A 26 16.64 -1.60 6.60
N ALA A 27 16.01 -0.65 7.30
CA ALA A 27 15.98 -0.62 8.76
C ALA A 27 15.27 -1.84 9.38
N ARG A 28 14.44 -2.55 8.60
CA ARG A 28 13.72 -3.78 9.00
C ARG A 28 14.45 -5.06 8.57
N GLY A 29 15.66 -4.93 8.03
CA GLY A 29 16.53 -6.04 7.61
C GLY A 29 16.27 -6.55 6.19
N PHE A 30 15.54 -5.81 5.36
CA PHE A 30 15.40 -6.15 3.95
C PHE A 30 16.55 -5.55 3.12
N CYS A 31 16.96 -6.26 2.08
CA CYS A 31 17.92 -5.81 1.09
C CYS A 31 17.21 -5.53 -0.22
N ALA A 32 17.56 -4.43 -0.90
CA ALA A 32 17.07 -4.19 -2.26
C ALA A 32 17.68 -5.23 -3.21
N VAL A 33 16.85 -5.79 -4.09
CA VAL A 33 17.22 -6.79 -5.09
C VAL A 33 16.73 -6.39 -6.47
N ASP A 34 17.42 -6.85 -7.50
CA ASP A 34 17.03 -6.63 -8.90
C ASP A 34 16.22 -7.84 -9.38
N LEU A 35 14.92 -7.80 -9.10
CA LEU A 35 13.96 -8.80 -9.55
C LEU A 35 12.90 -8.12 -10.43
N PRO A 36 12.40 -8.79 -11.47
CA PRO A 36 11.31 -8.25 -12.26
C PRO A 36 10.01 -8.22 -11.45
N PRO A 37 9.07 -7.31 -11.77
CA PRO A 37 7.90 -7.06 -10.94
C PRO A 37 6.86 -8.20 -10.96
N ASP A 38 7.01 -9.18 -11.86
CA ASP A 38 6.18 -10.38 -11.97
C ASP A 38 6.69 -11.56 -11.11
N GLN A 39 7.89 -11.48 -10.52
CA GLN A 39 8.43 -12.49 -9.62
C GLN A 39 7.98 -12.31 -8.17
N VAL A 40 6.67 -12.33 -7.94
CA VAL A 40 6.07 -12.09 -6.61
C VAL A 40 6.13 -13.30 -5.67
N ASP A 41 6.17 -13.05 -4.35
CA ASP A 41 5.96 -14.09 -3.32
C ASP A 41 4.48 -14.45 -3.28
N SER A 42 4.16 -15.75 -3.42
CA SER A 42 2.77 -16.23 -3.39
C SER A 42 2.12 -16.09 -2.02
N ARG A 43 2.91 -15.84 -0.97
CA ARG A 43 2.37 -15.53 0.36
C ARG A 43 1.47 -14.31 0.28
N MET A 44 0.35 -14.34 0.98
CA MET A 44 -0.56 -13.20 1.00
C MET A 44 -0.21 -12.22 2.13
N MET A 45 0.33 -12.75 3.23
CA MET A 45 0.57 -11.95 4.44
C MET A 45 1.89 -11.18 4.37
N ILE A 46 1.80 -9.85 4.24
CA ILE A 46 2.95 -8.92 4.17
C ILE A 46 4.01 -9.16 5.25
N PRO A 47 3.69 -9.28 6.56
CA PRO A 47 4.73 -9.44 7.59
C PRO A 47 5.52 -10.74 7.47
N ALA A 48 4.94 -11.76 6.81
CA ALA A 48 5.54 -13.06 6.60
C ALA A 48 6.24 -13.19 5.23
N LYS A 49 6.13 -12.17 4.36
CA LYS A 49 6.77 -12.16 3.06
C LYS A 49 8.29 -12.03 3.20
N HIS A 50 8.97 -12.97 2.57
CA HIS A 50 10.41 -12.92 2.41
C HIS A 50 10.79 -11.94 1.29
N LEU A 51 10.00 -11.94 0.22
CA LEU A 51 10.16 -11.08 -0.94
C LEU A 51 8.95 -10.14 -1.03
N ARG A 52 9.22 -8.84 -1.13
CA ARG A 52 8.21 -7.77 -1.20
C ARG A 52 8.47 -6.87 -2.38
N HIS A 53 7.42 -6.56 -3.13
CA HIS A 53 7.44 -5.71 -4.31
C HIS A 53 6.54 -4.50 -4.09
N PHE A 54 7.01 -3.35 -4.57
CA PHE A 54 6.28 -2.10 -4.52
C PHE A 54 6.26 -1.44 -5.88
N MET A 55 5.08 -0.94 -6.26
CA MET A 55 4.90 -0.04 -7.38
C MET A 55 4.57 1.35 -6.83
N LEU A 56 5.38 2.34 -7.19
CA LEU A 56 5.13 3.73 -6.86
C LEU A 56 4.82 4.51 -8.13
N LEU A 57 3.66 5.15 -8.17
CA LEU A 57 3.29 6.01 -9.28
C LEU A 57 3.80 7.45 -9.06
N PRO A 58 4.17 8.17 -10.14
CA PRO A 58 4.33 9.62 -10.10
C PRO A 58 3.14 10.33 -9.46
N THR A 59 3.41 11.53 -8.91
CA THR A 59 2.38 12.28 -8.18
C THR A 59 1.19 12.61 -9.09
N ALA A 60 -0.01 12.36 -8.60
CA ALA A 60 -1.26 12.71 -9.24
C ALA A 60 -2.18 13.35 -8.19
N GLY A 61 -2.68 14.56 -8.48
CA GLY A 61 -3.48 15.31 -7.50
C GLY A 61 -2.74 15.66 -6.20
N GLY A 62 -1.39 15.65 -6.20
CA GLY A 62 -0.57 15.85 -5.01
C GLY A 62 -0.27 14.58 -4.22
N TRP A 63 -0.75 13.42 -4.68
CA TRP A 63 -0.57 12.13 -4.01
C TRP A 63 0.35 11.20 -4.81
N VAL A 64 1.27 10.55 -4.11
CA VAL A 64 2.03 9.39 -4.59
C VAL A 64 1.32 8.14 -4.10
N VAL A 65 0.96 7.25 -5.03
CA VAL A 65 0.36 5.94 -4.71
C VAL A 65 1.45 4.90 -4.62
N ILE A 66 1.38 4.07 -3.59
CA ILE A 66 2.21 2.89 -3.39
C ILE A 66 1.27 1.69 -3.35
N TRP A 67 1.45 0.78 -4.31
CA TRP A 67 0.87 -0.55 -4.23
C TRP A 67 1.94 -1.53 -3.81
N GLU A 68 1.56 -2.45 -2.93
CA GLU A 68 2.38 -3.56 -2.51
C GLU A 68 1.76 -4.85 -3.05
N ASP A 69 2.59 -5.84 -3.38
CA ASP A 69 2.09 -7.16 -3.72
C ASP A 69 1.65 -7.93 -2.45
N PRO A 70 0.52 -8.64 -2.45
CA PRO A 70 -0.48 -8.73 -3.52
C PRO A 70 -1.58 -7.67 -3.39
N ARG A 71 -2.36 -7.50 -4.46
CA ARG A 71 -3.51 -6.57 -4.62
C ARG A 71 -4.15 -5.99 -3.36
N TYR A 72 -4.54 -6.85 -2.42
CA TYR A 72 -5.49 -6.57 -1.34
C TYR A 72 -4.87 -5.89 -0.12
N PHE A 73 -3.55 -6.03 0.07
CA PHE A 73 -2.89 -5.69 1.31
C PHE A 73 -1.87 -4.58 1.12
N ALA A 74 -1.92 -3.58 2.00
CA ALA A 74 -0.87 -2.58 2.14
C ALA A 74 -0.46 -2.50 3.61
N GLU A 75 0.82 -2.26 3.88
CA GLU A 75 1.28 -2.27 5.28
C GLU A 75 0.99 -0.95 6.01
N ARG A 76 0.08 -1.00 6.99
CA ARG A 76 -0.27 0.11 7.89
C ARG A 76 0.94 0.85 8.47
N LYS A 77 1.89 0.08 9.02
CA LYS A 77 3.08 0.65 9.68
C LYS A 77 4.00 1.38 8.70
N LEU A 78 4.03 0.98 7.43
CA LEU A 78 4.79 1.72 6.42
C LEU A 78 4.17 3.09 6.17
N ALA A 79 2.84 3.16 6.03
CA ALA A 79 2.16 4.45 5.84
C ALA A 79 2.44 5.42 6.99
N GLN A 80 2.31 4.95 8.24
CA GLN A 80 2.64 5.73 9.44
C GLN A 80 4.09 6.22 9.44
N GLN A 81 5.03 5.31 9.15
CA GLN A 81 6.46 5.65 9.20
C GLN A 81 6.88 6.60 8.08
N ILE A 82 6.30 6.46 6.89
CA ILE A 82 6.57 7.38 5.77
C ILE A 82 5.99 8.76 6.10
N ALA A 83 4.75 8.85 6.61
CA ALA A 83 4.16 10.11 7.06
C ALA A 83 5.06 10.82 8.08
N ALA A 84 5.51 10.09 9.10
CA ALA A 84 6.37 10.61 10.15
C ALA A 84 7.72 11.08 9.60
N SER A 85 8.38 10.27 8.76
CA SER A 85 9.70 10.62 8.26
C SER A 85 9.67 11.82 7.30
N LEU A 86 8.68 11.88 6.41
CA LEU A 86 8.53 12.96 5.45
C LEU A 86 7.77 14.17 6.01
N GLN A 87 7.29 14.10 7.25
CA GLN A 87 6.46 15.12 7.90
C GLN A 87 5.27 15.54 7.02
N THR A 88 4.56 14.54 6.49
CA THR A 88 3.47 14.73 5.53
C THR A 88 2.24 13.89 5.90
N ARG A 89 1.18 14.00 5.09
CA ARG A 89 -0.02 13.18 5.19
C ARG A 89 0.17 11.84 4.49
N ALA A 90 -0.30 10.78 5.13
CA ALA A 90 -0.43 9.47 4.50
C ALA A 90 -1.81 8.87 4.76
N VAL A 91 -2.30 8.14 3.77
CA VAL A 91 -3.49 7.30 3.87
C VAL A 91 -3.07 5.86 3.68
N TRP A 92 -3.57 4.98 4.53
CA TRP A 92 -3.46 3.54 4.37
C TRP A 92 -4.84 2.97 4.11
N ILE A 93 -4.93 2.05 3.14
CA ILE A 93 -6.13 1.30 2.81
C ILE A 93 -5.75 -0.19 2.69
N GLU A 94 -6.50 -1.06 3.35
CA GLU A 94 -6.44 -2.52 3.20
C GLU A 94 -7.85 -3.01 2.85
N VAL A 95 -8.00 -3.87 1.85
CA VAL A 95 -9.33 -4.28 1.36
C VAL A 95 -9.38 -5.79 1.17
N SER A 96 -10.44 -6.43 1.67
CA SER A 96 -10.71 -7.84 1.36
C SER A 96 -11.13 -8.00 -0.11
N GLY A 97 -10.99 -9.21 -0.67
CA GLY A 97 -11.32 -9.46 -2.09
C GLY A 97 -12.76 -9.16 -2.51
N THR A 98 -13.67 -8.89 -1.57
CA THR A 98 -15.07 -8.52 -1.84
C THR A 98 -15.36 -7.03 -1.62
N GLY A 99 -14.41 -6.21 -1.17
CA GLY A 99 -14.62 -4.77 -0.89
C GLY A 99 -15.44 -4.46 0.37
N VAL A 100 -16.19 -5.44 0.87
CA VAL A 100 -17.11 -5.33 2.02
C VAL A 100 -16.38 -5.20 3.36
N SER A 101 -15.30 -5.98 3.52
CA SER A 101 -14.42 -5.84 4.68
C SER A 101 -13.20 -5.05 4.26
N TRP A 102 -12.94 -3.95 4.94
CA TRP A 102 -11.81 -3.08 4.62
C TRP A 102 -11.35 -2.34 5.86
N ALA A 103 -10.15 -1.77 5.80
CA ALA A 103 -9.56 -0.98 6.86
C ALA A 103 -8.91 0.25 6.28
N ARG A 104 -8.81 1.28 7.12
CA ARG A 104 -8.17 2.53 6.75
C ARG A 104 -7.45 3.18 7.91
N GLY A 105 -6.55 4.08 7.54
CA GLY A 105 -5.94 5.03 8.46
C GLY A 105 -5.55 6.32 7.76
N LEU A 106 -5.60 7.43 8.50
CA LEU A 106 -5.11 8.74 8.09
C LEU A 106 -4.07 9.22 9.10
N TYR A 107 -2.89 9.56 8.59
CA TYR A 107 -1.73 9.97 9.37
C TYR A 107 -1.25 11.36 8.92
N VAL A 108 -0.77 12.17 9.86
CA VAL A 108 -0.17 13.49 9.60
C VAL A 108 1.13 13.57 10.41
N GLY A 109 2.27 13.48 9.74
CA GLY A 109 3.56 13.38 10.44
C GLY A 109 3.56 12.18 11.39
N GLU A 110 3.85 12.43 12.66
CA GLU A 110 3.86 11.40 13.71
C GLU A 110 2.47 11.10 14.30
N GLN A 111 1.43 11.83 13.88
CA GLN A 111 0.11 11.74 14.48
C GLN A 111 -0.80 10.78 13.72
N THR A 112 -1.48 9.91 14.45
CA THR A 112 -2.66 9.18 13.97
C THR A 112 -3.88 10.05 14.10
N VAL A 113 -4.47 10.46 12.97
CA VAL A 113 -5.70 11.26 12.92
C VAL A 113 -6.93 10.35 13.03
N GLU A 114 -6.92 9.26 12.27
CA GLU A 114 -8.01 8.30 12.23
C GLU A 114 -7.46 6.91 11.93
N GLU A 115 -8.04 5.88 12.55
CA GLU A 115 -7.92 4.48 12.16
C GLU A 115 -9.28 3.79 12.34
N GLN A 116 -9.68 2.98 11.35
CA GLN A 116 -10.86 2.12 11.43
C GLN A 116 -10.49 0.72 10.95
N TYR A 117 -10.38 -0.23 11.88
CA TYR A 117 -10.15 -1.65 11.63
C TYR A 117 -10.47 -2.49 12.87
N GLU A 118 -10.66 -3.80 12.66
CA GLU A 118 -10.56 -4.82 13.69
C GLU A 118 -9.33 -5.69 13.40
N GLU A 119 -8.61 -6.10 14.44
CA GLU A 119 -7.50 -7.04 14.30
C GLU A 119 -8.04 -8.47 14.34
N VAL A 120 -7.83 -9.22 13.26
CA VAL A 120 -8.25 -10.61 13.18
C VAL A 120 -7.01 -11.48 13.01
N ASN A 121 -6.78 -12.39 13.97
CA ASN A 121 -5.80 -13.45 13.80
C ASN A 121 -6.32 -14.44 12.76
N SER A 122 -5.61 -14.54 11.64
CA SER A 122 -6.00 -15.35 10.50
C SER A 122 -5.03 -16.51 10.32
N PRO A 123 -5.51 -17.77 10.30
CA PRO A 123 -4.73 -18.93 9.90
C PRO A 123 -4.93 -19.30 8.42
N PHE A 124 -5.54 -18.41 7.60
CA PHE A 124 -5.88 -18.73 6.21
C PHE A 124 -4.63 -19.19 5.44
N TYR A 125 -4.80 -20.25 4.63
CA TYR A 125 -3.78 -20.81 3.72
C TYR A 125 -2.46 -21.27 4.36
N GLY A 126 -2.45 -21.61 5.66
CA GLY A 126 -1.22 -22.09 6.31
C GLY A 126 -0.21 -20.97 6.60
N GLU A 127 -0.63 -19.72 6.46
CA GLU A 127 0.13 -18.53 6.85
C GLU A 127 -0.48 -17.96 8.14
N PHE A 128 0.38 -17.69 9.12
CA PHE A 128 -0.02 -17.10 10.40
C PHE A 128 0.17 -15.59 10.34
N GLY A 129 -0.86 -14.82 10.69
CA GLY A 129 -0.73 -13.37 10.77
C GLY A 129 -1.96 -12.65 11.29
N ILE A 130 -1.84 -11.34 11.40
CA ILE A 130 -2.94 -10.42 11.76
C ILE A 130 -3.32 -9.68 10.49
N VAL A 131 -4.61 -9.74 10.13
CA VAL A 131 -5.23 -8.86 9.13
C VAL A 131 -5.98 -7.74 9.84
N HIS A 132 -6.09 -6.59 9.18
CA HIS A 132 -6.82 -5.45 9.72
C HIS A 132 -8.05 -5.22 8.83
N PHE A 133 -9.23 -5.58 9.31
CA PHE A 133 -10.47 -5.38 8.57
C PHE A 133 -11.60 -4.98 9.51
N SER A 134 -12.45 -4.08 9.05
CA SER A 134 -13.77 -3.85 9.63
C SER A 134 -14.82 -4.13 8.55
N PHE A 135 -15.96 -4.68 8.94
CA PHE A 135 -17.10 -4.82 8.03
C PHE A 135 -17.88 -3.51 8.00
N ASP A 136 -17.87 -2.83 6.86
CA ASP A 136 -18.60 -1.57 6.68
C ASP A 136 -19.24 -1.54 5.29
N PHE A 137 -20.50 -1.98 5.24
CA PHE A 137 -21.30 -1.97 4.01
C PHE A 137 -21.88 -0.61 3.68
N GLU A 138 -21.98 0.28 4.68
CA GLU A 138 -22.61 1.59 4.52
C GLU A 138 -21.63 2.61 3.93
N HIS A 139 -20.34 2.46 4.25
CA HIS A 139 -19.28 3.31 3.74
C HIS A 139 -18.21 2.45 3.05
N PRO A 140 -18.33 2.22 1.74
CA PRO A 140 -17.34 1.45 1.00
C PRO A 140 -16.04 2.26 0.80
N PRO A 141 -14.91 1.62 0.46
CA PRO A 141 -13.61 2.29 0.31
C PRO A 141 -13.62 3.49 -0.64
N GLU A 142 -14.43 3.43 -1.69
CA GLU A 142 -14.54 4.46 -2.73
C GLU A 142 -15.02 5.81 -2.18
N ASP A 143 -15.93 5.80 -1.20
CA ASP A 143 -16.44 7.04 -0.60
C ASP A 143 -15.32 7.78 0.13
N PHE A 144 -14.46 7.03 0.82
CA PHE A 144 -13.32 7.59 1.54
C PHE A 144 -12.23 8.08 0.60
N ILE A 145 -11.93 7.32 -0.45
CA ILE A 145 -10.98 7.70 -1.51
C ILE A 145 -11.45 8.97 -2.21
N SER A 146 -12.71 9.01 -2.62
CA SER A 146 -13.32 10.14 -3.31
C SER A 146 -13.34 11.39 -2.42
N ALA A 147 -13.70 11.24 -1.15
CA ALA A 147 -13.70 12.36 -0.19
C ALA A 147 -12.31 13.00 0.00
N LEU A 148 -11.24 12.21 -0.15
CA LEU A 148 -9.85 12.68 -0.06
C LEU A 148 -9.23 13.05 -1.41
N GLY A 149 -9.92 12.78 -2.52
CA GLY A 149 -9.41 13.00 -3.88
C GLY A 149 -8.21 12.12 -4.23
N LEU A 150 -8.15 10.90 -3.71
CA LEU A 150 -7.04 9.97 -3.97
C LEU A 150 -7.12 9.44 -5.41
N PRO A 151 -6.00 9.40 -6.15
CA PRO A 151 -5.98 8.98 -7.55
C PRO A 151 -5.98 7.44 -7.70
N TYR A 152 -6.34 6.95 -8.89
CA TYR A 152 -6.17 5.54 -9.29
C TYR A 152 -6.91 4.53 -8.41
N ASP A 153 -8.14 4.87 -8.01
CA ASP A 153 -9.01 4.07 -7.15
C ASP A 153 -9.52 2.77 -7.79
N ASP A 154 -9.39 2.64 -9.11
CA ASP A 154 -9.75 1.46 -9.89
C ASP A 154 -8.54 0.57 -10.24
N LEU A 155 -7.32 0.98 -9.91
CA LEU A 155 -6.08 0.30 -10.27
C LEU A 155 -5.42 -0.37 -9.06
N CYS A 156 -4.47 -1.26 -9.35
CA CYS A 156 -3.73 -2.04 -8.37
C CYS A 156 -2.34 -2.45 -8.89
N TYR A 157 -1.55 -3.14 -8.05
CA TYR A 157 -0.23 -3.65 -8.43
C TYR A 157 -0.31 -4.48 -9.73
N GLU A 158 -1.27 -5.41 -9.84
CA GLU A 158 -1.44 -6.28 -11.00
C GLU A 158 -1.84 -5.49 -12.26
N SER A 159 -2.66 -4.45 -12.13
CA SER A 159 -2.99 -3.56 -13.24
C SER A 159 -1.74 -2.86 -13.79
N ALA A 160 -0.80 -2.48 -12.92
CA ALA A 160 0.48 -1.93 -13.34
C ALA A 160 1.32 -2.95 -14.14
N LEU A 161 1.35 -4.22 -13.71
CA LEU A 161 2.04 -5.30 -14.43
C LEU A 161 1.47 -5.55 -15.83
N LEU A 162 0.13 -5.48 -15.94
CA LEU A 162 -0.60 -5.72 -17.19
C LEU A 162 -0.53 -4.53 -18.16
N GLY A 163 0.11 -3.42 -17.77
CA GLY A 163 0.21 -2.22 -18.60
C GLY A 163 -1.10 -1.44 -18.70
N GLU A 164 -1.97 -1.57 -17.69
CA GLU A 164 -3.29 -0.89 -17.64
C GLU A 164 -3.20 0.55 -17.13
N LEU A 165 -2.00 1.01 -16.74
CA LEU A 165 -1.82 2.38 -16.27
C LEU A 165 -2.15 3.40 -17.37
N PRO A 166 -2.87 4.48 -17.05
CA PRO A 166 -3.12 5.53 -18.02
C PRO A 166 -1.79 6.19 -18.42
N ALA A 167 -1.65 6.59 -19.68
CA ALA A 167 -0.43 7.25 -20.17
C ALA A 167 -0.03 8.50 -19.34
N ALA A 168 -1.02 9.16 -18.74
CA ALA A 168 -0.83 10.31 -17.86
C ALA A 168 -0.21 9.97 -16.49
N ALA A 169 -0.18 8.69 -16.07
CA ALA A 169 0.45 8.27 -14.82
C ALA A 169 1.97 8.45 -14.84
N GLY A 170 2.60 8.59 -16.02
CA GLY A 170 4.05 8.69 -16.14
C GLY A 170 4.74 7.35 -15.90
N VAL A 171 6.04 7.40 -15.57
CA VAL A 171 6.88 6.19 -15.41
C VAL A 171 6.85 5.74 -13.94
N PRO A 172 6.31 4.56 -13.62
CA PRO A 172 6.32 4.02 -12.27
C PRO A 172 7.74 3.66 -11.81
N ILE A 173 7.94 3.66 -10.50
CA ILE A 173 9.12 3.07 -9.86
C ILE A 173 8.73 1.70 -9.32
N HIS A 174 9.46 0.68 -9.75
CA HIS A 174 9.43 -0.64 -9.12
C HIS A 174 10.54 -0.74 -8.08
N LEU A 175 10.22 -1.28 -6.91
CA LEU A 175 11.21 -1.72 -5.94
C LEU A 175 10.92 -3.16 -5.51
N ALA A 176 11.97 -3.98 -5.40
CA ALA A 176 11.91 -5.33 -4.85
C ALA A 176 12.88 -5.45 -3.66
N PHE A 177 12.43 -6.15 -2.63
CA PHE A 177 13.16 -6.29 -1.36
C PHE A 177 13.09 -7.72 -0.84
N GLU A 178 14.24 -8.25 -0.42
CA GLU A 178 14.39 -9.61 0.09
C GLU A 178 14.92 -9.59 1.53
N LYS A 179 14.40 -10.46 2.40
CA LYS A 179 14.85 -10.58 3.79
C LYS A 179 15.49 -11.94 4.06
N LEU A 180 16.82 -11.95 4.18
CA LEU A 180 17.64 -13.15 4.48
C LEU A 180 17.39 -13.73 5.88
#